data_AF-A0AB35FC06-F1
#
_entry.id   AF-A0AB35FC06-F1
#
_cell.length_a   1.000
_cell.length_b   1.000
_cell.length_c   1.000
_cell.angle_alpha   90.00
_cell.angle_beta   90.00
_cell.angle_gamma   90.00
#
_symmetry.space_group_name_H-M   'P 1'
#
loop_
_entity.id
_entity.type
_entity.pdbx_description
1 polymer ?
#
loop_
_entity_poly.entity_id
_entity_poly.type
_entity_poly.pdbx_seq_one_letter_code
_entity_poly.pdbx_strand_id
1 'polypeptide(L)' 'MVTLTGTSKEMEEQARKLTDAELTELAWANDYPQALKARAELARRNDATAKNMLWWAKVAAWSGIVAVVLTGVGIAIAFR' A
#
# COMPACT_ATOMS: atom_id res chain seq x y z
N MET A 1 -13.68 21.55 -5.95
CA MET A 1 -12.33 21.57 -5.36
C MET A 1 -12.47 21.20 -3.89
N VAL A 2 -12.00 20.02 -3.50
CA VAL A 2 -12.06 19.58 -2.08
C VAL A 2 -11.16 20.51 -1.27
N THR A 3 -11.66 21.01 -0.15
CA THR A 3 -10.91 21.93 0.73
C THR A 3 -10.91 21.33 2.13
N LEU A 4 -9.73 21.08 2.71
CA LEU A 4 -9.62 20.59 4.09
C LEU A 4 -9.78 21.79 5.03
N THR A 5 -10.80 21.78 5.88
CA THR A 5 -11.14 22.94 6.72
C THR A 5 -11.22 22.56 8.20
N GLY A 6 -10.80 23.48 9.06
CA GLY A 6 -10.86 23.32 10.51
C GLY A 6 -9.47 23.24 11.16
N THR A 7 -9.43 22.68 12.36
CA THR A 7 -8.19 22.42 13.10
C THR A 7 -7.34 21.34 12.42
N SER A 8 -6.04 21.30 12.73
CA SER A 8 -5.12 20.31 12.14
C SER A 8 -5.62 18.86 12.28
N LYS A 9 -6.35 18.54 13.36
CA LYS A 9 -6.86 17.19 13.61
C LYS A 9 -8.07 16.87 12.72
N GLU A 10 -8.97 17.83 12.55
CA GLU A 10 -10.13 17.70 11.65
C GLU A 10 -9.69 17.56 10.19
N MET A 11 -8.65 18.29 9.81
CA MET A 11 -8.07 18.19 8.46
C MET A 11 -7.45 16.81 8.18
N GLU A 12 -6.78 16.20 9.16
CA GLU A 12 -6.27 14.83 9.04
C GLU A 12 -7.40 13.80 8.92
N GLU A 13 -8.48 14.00 9.66
CA GLU A 13 -9.63 13.10 9.64
C GLU A 13 -10.43 13.21 8.33
N GLN A 14 -10.54 14.42 7.79
CA GLN A 14 -11.08 14.67 6.44
C GLN A 14 -10.16 14.06 5.37
N ALA A 15 -8.83 14.26 5.45
CA ALA A 15 -7.87 13.66 4.53
C ALA A 15 -7.96 12.13 4.52
N ARG A 16 -8.22 11.51 5.68
CA ARG A 16 -8.40 10.05 5.79
C ARG A 16 -9.61 9.52 5.04
N LYS A 17 -10.64 10.35 4.83
CA LYS A 17 -11.86 10.00 4.09
C LYS A 17 -11.73 10.21 2.57
N LEU A 18 -10.69 10.91 2.12
CA LEU A 18 -10.44 11.17 0.70
C LEU A 18 -9.80 9.97 0.00
N THR A 19 -10.07 9.88 -1.30
CA THR A 19 -9.44 8.91 -2.20
C THR A 19 -8.00 9.31 -2.51
N ASP A 20 -7.16 8.36 -2.92
CA ASP A 20 -5.75 8.62 -3.25
C ASP A 20 -5.60 9.62 -4.40
N ALA A 21 -6.55 9.63 -5.35
CA ALA A 21 -6.59 10.60 -6.45
C ALA A 21 -6.84 12.01 -5.94
N GLU A 22 -7.85 12.20 -5.09
CA GLU A 22 -8.18 13.50 -4.49
C GLU A 22 -7.06 13.99 -3.57
N LEU A 23 -6.43 13.10 -2.80
CA LEU A 23 -5.25 13.43 -2.00
C LEU A 23 -4.06 13.86 -2.85
N THR A 24 -3.88 13.23 -4.03
CA THR A 24 -2.80 13.57 -4.95
C THR A 24 -3.04 14.93 -5.59
N GLU A 25 -4.27 15.21 -6.01
CA GLU A 25 -4.64 16.55 -6.49
C GLU A 25 -4.39 17.60 -5.40
N LEU A 26 -4.80 17.34 -4.16
CA LEU A 26 -4.58 18.27 -3.05
C LEU A 26 -3.10 18.47 -2.71
N ALA A 27 -2.31 17.39 -2.78
CA ALA A 27 -0.88 17.39 -2.49
C ALA A 27 -0.05 18.20 -3.51
N TRP A 28 -0.54 18.34 -4.74
CA TRP A 28 0.12 19.06 -5.83
C TRP A 28 -0.50 20.42 -6.12
N ALA A 29 -1.72 20.68 -5.63
CA ALA A 29 -2.46 21.90 -5.92
C ALA A 29 -1.89 23.17 -5.26
N ASN A 30 -1.18 23.11 -4.12
CA ASN A 30 -0.52 24.29 -3.48
C ASN A 30 0.33 23.92 -2.24
N ASP A 31 1.25 24.78 -1.81
CA ASP A 31 2.09 24.61 -0.59
C ASP A 31 1.38 25.01 0.74
N TYR A 32 0.08 24.74 0.87
CA TYR A 32 -0.66 25.02 2.11
C TYR A 32 -0.58 23.84 3.09
N PRO A 33 -0.89 24.06 4.39
CA PRO A 33 -0.93 22.99 5.40
C PRO A 33 -1.78 21.78 4.98
N GLN A 34 -2.81 22.02 4.15
CA GLN A 34 -3.68 20.98 3.60
C GLN A 34 -2.91 19.98 2.73
N ALA A 35 -2.02 20.47 1.87
CA ALA A 35 -1.22 19.64 0.97
C ALA A 35 -0.18 18.83 1.75
N LEU A 36 0.41 19.40 2.81
CA LEU A 36 1.32 18.66 3.69
C LEU A 36 0.60 17.50 4.38
N LYS A 37 -0.64 17.72 4.85
CA LYS A 37 -1.46 16.64 5.44
C LYS A 37 -1.87 15.59 4.40
N ALA A 38 -2.21 16.00 3.18
CA ALA A 38 -2.53 15.08 2.10
C ALA A 38 -1.32 14.20 1.70
N ARG A 39 -0.12 14.79 1.58
CA ARG A 39 1.14 14.06 1.35
C ARG A 39 1.47 13.10 2.48
N ALA A 40 1.25 13.50 3.73
CA ALA A 40 1.50 12.64 4.89
C ALA A 40 0.59 11.41 4.89
N GLU A 41 -0.70 11.57 4.56
CA GLU A 41 -1.63 10.44 4.47
C GLU A 41 -1.31 9.53 3.27
N LEU A 42 -0.96 10.10 2.11
CA LEU A 42 -0.47 9.32 0.96
C LEU A 42 0.78 8.49 1.31
N ALA A 43 1.74 9.10 2.02
CA ALA A 43 2.94 8.39 2.47
C ALA A 43 2.60 7.25 3.46
N ARG A 44 1.67 7.49 4.40
CA ARG A 44 1.20 6.47 5.34
C ARG A 44 0.53 5.30 4.63
N ARG A 45 -0.30 5.59 3.61
CA ARG A 45 -0.95 4.55 2.78
C ARG A 45 0.08 3.77 1.97
N ASN A 46 1.06 4.44 1.39
CA ASN A 46 2.11 3.79 0.61
C ASN A 46 2.99 2.85 1.46
N ASP A 47 3.37 3.26 2.68
CA ASP A 47 4.11 2.39 3.61
C ASP A 47 3.30 1.15 4.02
N ALA A 48 1.99 1.31 4.29
CA ALA A 48 1.11 0.19 4.60
C ALA A 48 0.99 -0.79 3.42
N THR A 49 0.85 -0.27 2.19
CA THR A 49 0.80 -1.08 0.97
C THR A 49 2.12 -1.81 0.72
N ALA A 50 3.26 -1.14 0.90
CA ALA A 50 4.57 -1.75 0.74
C ALA A 50 4.81 -2.91 1.72
N LYS A 51 4.41 -2.75 2.98
CA LYS A 51 4.48 -3.83 3.99
C LYS A 51 3.61 -5.03 3.63
N ASN A 52 2.38 -4.78 3.16
CA ASN A 52 1.51 -5.86 2.68
C ASN A 52 2.12 -6.56 1.46
N MET A 53 2.68 -5.81 0.51
CA MET A 53 3.33 -6.36 -0.68
C MET A 53 4.53 -7.24 -0.31
N LEU A 54 5.36 -6.84 0.65
CA LEU A 54 6.48 -7.66 1.15
C LEU A 54 5.99 -8.96 1.81
N TRP A 55 4.87 -8.90 2.54
CA TRP A 55 4.25 -10.10 3.12
C TRP A 55 3.78 -11.07 2.04
N TRP A 56 3.07 -10.58 1.02
CA TRP A 56 2.65 -11.41 -0.11
C TRP A 56 3.83 -11.95 -0.92
N ALA A 57 4.88 -11.14 -1.13
CA ALA A 57 6.10 -11.57 -1.79
C ALA A 57 6.79 -12.71 -1.03
N LYS A 58 6.83 -12.63 0.31
CA LYS A 58 7.34 -13.72 1.15
C LYS A 58 6.53 -14.99 0.96
N VAL A 59 5.18 -14.90 1.00
CA VAL A 59 4.30 -16.06 0.79
C VAL A 59 4.51 -16.68 -0.59
N ALA A 60 4.62 -15.87 -1.64
CA ALA A 60 4.89 -16.33 -3.00
C ALA A 60 6.24 -17.04 -3.15
N ALA A 61 7.28 -16.58 -2.43
CA ALA A 61 8.57 -17.25 -2.42
C ALA A 61 8.48 -18.64 -1.78
N TRP A 62 7.80 -18.77 -0.64
CA TRP A 62 7.60 -20.08 0.01
C TRP A 62 6.76 -21.04 -0.83
N SER A 63 5.69 -20.56 -1.47
CA SER A 63 4.85 -21.41 -2.33
C SER A 63 5.63 -21.90 -3.56
N GLY A 64 6.52 -21.09 -4.13
CA GLY A 64 7.41 -21.50 -5.22
C GLY A 64 8.35 -22.65 -4.81
N ILE A 65 8.98 -22.56 -3.64
CA ILE A 65 9.87 -23.61 -3.13
C ILE A 65 9.09 -24.92 -2.92
N VAL A 66 7.92 -24.85 -2.29
CA VAL A 66 7.07 -26.04 -2.07
C VAL A 66 6.65 -26.68 -3.39
N ALA A 67 6.30 -25.88 -4.39
CA ALA A 67 5.93 -26.39 -5.71
C ALA A 67 7.09 -27.12 -6.39
N VAL A 68 8.32 -26.59 -6.32
CA VAL A 68 9.52 -27.24 -6.87
C VAL A 68 9.81 -28.55 -6.16
N VAL A 69 9.74 -28.57 -4.82
CA VAL A 69 9.97 -29.79 -4.04
C VAL A 69 8.92 -30.86 -4.35
N LEU A 70 7.63 -30.51 -4.39
CA LEU A 70 6.56 -31.45 -4.73
C LEU A 70 6.69 -31.99 -6.16
N THR A 71 7.07 -31.13 -7.12
CA THR A 71 7.32 -31.55 -8.50
C THR A 71 8.50 -32.53 -8.57
N GLY A 72 9.60 -32.23 -7.87
CA GLY A 72 10.76 -33.13 -7.81
C GLY A 72 10.43 -34.48 -7.17
N VAL A 73 9.67 -34.49 -6.08
CA VAL A 73 9.20 -35.74 -5.44
C VAL A 73 8.25 -36.51 -6.34
N GLY A 74 7.32 -35.83 -7.03
CA GLY A 74 6.40 -36.46 -7.98
C GLY A 74 7.13 -37.14 -9.14
N ILE A 75 8.15 -36.49 -9.69
CA ILE A 75 9.02 -37.08 -10.72
C ILE A 75 9.77 -38.29 -10.14
N ALA A 76 10.36 -38.17 -8.96
CA ALA A 76 11.12 -39.27 -8.35
C ALA A 76 10.25 -40.51 -8.06
N ILE A 77 8.98 -40.34 -7.71
CA ILE A 77 8.03 -41.44 -7.54
C ILE A 77 7.59 -42.00 -8.89
N ALA A 78 7.35 -41.15 -9.89
CA ALA A 78 6.87 -41.58 -11.20
C ALA A 78 7.88 -42.43 -11.99
N PHE A 79 9.18 -42.24 -11.75
CA PHE A 79 10.27 -42.96 -12.44
C PHE A 79 10.95 -44.04 -11.58
N ARG A 80 10.38 -44.39 -10.43
CA ARG A 80 10.84 -45.48 -9.55
C ARG A 80 9.98 -46.73 -9.73
#